data_AF-A0A510BP10-F1
#
_entry.id   AF-A0A510BP10-F1
#
_cell.length_a   1.000
_cell.length_b   1.000
_cell.length_c   1.000
_cell.angle_alpha   90.00
_cell.angle_beta   90.00
_cell.angle_gamma   90.00
#
_symmetry.space_group_name_H-M   'P 1'
#
loop_
_entity.id
_entity.type
_entity.pdbx_description
1 polymer ?
#
loop_
_entity_poly.entity_id
_entity_poly.type
_entity_poly.pdbx_seq_one_letter_code
_entity_poly.pdbx_strand_id
1 'polypeptide(L)'
;MGYLGAKSGSGVFQTIINLIPPHDTYIEAFLGTGAVMKRKAPAQKNIGIDLNKKCIDEFDYAAASLICGDAFDYLRTHDFESSGRTVVYADPPYVPDTRTSSAKYDYELTNEDHIELLEILCSLPCYVLLSGYRSDLYDEHLKDWWSIDFQCMSRGGVRTETVWCNFKPGDIHYHTFAGTNFTDRQRIKRKAARWANNFKSLPPGEKQAVLSAILQSL
;
A
#
# COMPACT_ATOMS: atom_id res chain seq x y z
N MET A 1 5.05 -23.62 3.87
CA MET A 1 6.46 -23.26 3.57
C MET A 1 6.60 -21.76 3.72
N GLY A 2 7.72 -21.26 4.26
CA GLY A 2 7.93 -19.81 4.39
C GLY A 2 8.25 -19.20 3.02
N TYR A 3 7.52 -18.15 2.63
CA TYR A 3 7.81 -17.36 1.44
C TYR A 3 8.94 -16.36 1.76
N LEU A 4 9.94 -16.27 0.88
CA LEU A 4 11.03 -15.28 1.00
C LEU A 4 10.49 -13.87 0.71
N GLY A 5 10.95 -12.87 1.46
CA GLY A 5 10.46 -11.49 1.32
C GLY A 5 9.09 -11.23 1.96
N ALA A 6 8.47 -12.22 2.61
CA ALA A 6 7.18 -12.02 3.26
C ALA A 6 7.23 -10.88 4.29
N LYS A 7 6.48 -9.80 4.03
CA LYS A 7 6.23 -8.67 4.95
C LYS A 7 5.41 -9.07 6.19
N SER A 8 5.32 -10.36 6.50
CA SER A 8 4.68 -10.91 7.70
C SER A 8 5.50 -10.76 8.98
N GLY A 9 6.73 -10.24 8.90
CA GLY A 9 7.53 -9.88 10.06
C GLY A 9 6.80 -8.86 10.95
N SER A 10 6.91 -9.03 12.27
CA SER A 10 6.28 -8.14 13.24
C SER A 10 6.67 -6.68 12.98
N GLY A 11 5.70 -5.80 12.73
CA GLY A 11 5.91 -4.37 12.54
C GLY A 11 5.97 -3.89 11.09
N VAL A 12 6.37 -4.75 10.14
CA VAL A 12 6.66 -4.34 8.75
C VAL A 12 5.39 -3.96 8.00
N PHE A 13 4.40 -4.86 7.96
CA PHE A 13 3.12 -4.57 7.32
C PHE A 13 2.38 -3.42 8.03
N GLN A 14 2.55 -3.24 9.34
CA GLN A 14 1.95 -2.09 10.04
C GLN A 14 2.55 -0.76 9.57
N THR A 15 3.88 -0.70 9.40
CA THR A 15 4.54 0.49 8.85
C THR A 15 3.98 0.81 7.48
N ILE A 16 3.99 -0.14 6.55
CA ILE A 16 3.48 0.05 5.19
C ILE A 16 2.01 0.49 5.19
N ILE A 17 1.13 -0.21 5.91
CA ILE A 17 -0.31 0.10 5.96
C ILE A 17 -0.57 1.52 6.47
N ASN A 18 0.22 2.02 7.42
CA ASN A 18 0.07 3.37 7.93
C ASN A 18 0.47 4.46 6.92
N LEU A 19 1.23 4.12 5.88
CA LEU A 19 1.62 5.03 4.81
C LEU A 19 0.60 5.05 3.66
N ILE A 20 -0.25 4.02 3.55
CA ILE A 20 -1.22 3.90 2.46
C ILE A 20 -2.26 5.05 2.55
N PRO A 21 -2.37 5.91 1.54
CA PRO A 21 -3.37 6.98 1.52
C PRO A 21 -4.77 6.39 1.30
N PRO A 22 -5.84 7.14 1.63
CA PRO A 22 -7.20 6.76 1.28
C PRO A 22 -7.35 6.51 -0.23
N HIS A 23 -7.96 5.38 -0.58
CA HIS A 23 -8.07 4.91 -1.96
C HIS A 23 -9.37 4.14 -2.17
N ASP A 24 -9.83 4.10 -3.42
CA ASP A 24 -10.95 3.29 -3.89
C ASP A 24 -10.43 2.00 -4.54
N THR A 25 -9.27 2.07 -5.19
CA THR A 25 -8.57 0.95 -5.84
C THR A 25 -7.19 0.74 -5.24
N TYR A 26 -6.89 -0.50 -4.87
CA TYR A 26 -5.58 -0.92 -4.39
C TYR A 26 -4.99 -1.97 -5.32
N ILE A 27 -3.76 -1.74 -5.77
CA ILE A 27 -3.01 -2.66 -6.63
C ILE A 27 -1.75 -3.09 -5.87
N GLU A 28 -1.56 -4.40 -5.68
CA GLU A 28 -0.31 -4.98 -5.16
C GLU A 28 0.40 -5.67 -6.34
N ALA A 29 1.43 -4.99 -6.88
CA ALA A 29 2.10 -5.35 -8.12
C ALA A 29 2.95 -6.63 -8.01
N PHE A 30 3.43 -6.93 -6.80
CA PHE A 30 4.21 -8.14 -6.49
C PHE A 30 3.58 -8.79 -5.25
N LEU A 31 2.52 -9.57 -5.46
CA LEU A 31 1.63 -10.03 -4.38
C LEU A 31 2.37 -10.86 -3.32
N GLY A 32 3.16 -11.85 -3.73
CA GLY A 32 3.81 -12.81 -2.85
C GLY A 32 2.83 -13.48 -1.89
N THR A 33 2.91 -13.12 -0.60
CA THR A 33 1.97 -13.60 0.44
C THR A 33 0.70 -12.74 0.58
N GLY A 34 0.71 -11.55 -0.04
CA GLY A 34 -0.28 -10.47 0.07
C GLY A 34 -0.56 -10.04 1.50
N ALA A 35 0.50 -9.98 2.32
CA ALA A 35 0.39 -9.68 3.74
C ALA A 35 -0.18 -8.28 4.01
N VAL A 36 0.10 -7.32 3.12
CA VAL A 36 -0.41 -5.94 3.19
C VAL A 36 -1.87 -5.91 2.76
N MET A 37 -2.20 -6.44 1.57
CA MET A 37 -3.58 -6.52 1.08
C MET A 37 -4.54 -7.15 2.09
N LYS A 38 -4.16 -8.27 2.72
CA LYS A 38 -5.00 -9.00 3.69
C LYS A 38 -5.31 -8.22 4.97
N ARG A 39 -4.52 -7.20 5.32
CA ARG A 39 -4.56 -6.53 6.63
C ARG A 39 -4.94 -5.06 6.56
N LYS A 40 -4.74 -4.40 5.41
CA LYS A 40 -5.17 -3.01 5.24
C LYS A 40 -6.70 -2.90 5.30
N ALA A 41 -7.20 -1.67 5.42
CA ALA A 41 -8.63 -1.43 5.23
C ALA A 41 -9.06 -1.91 3.83
N PRO A 42 -10.23 -2.56 3.70
CA PRO A 42 -10.74 -2.97 2.39
C PRO A 42 -10.90 -1.77 1.45
N ALA A 43 -10.47 -1.95 0.20
CA ALA A 43 -10.75 -1.03 -0.90
C ALA A 43 -11.96 -1.55 -1.69
N GLN A 44 -12.60 -0.70 -2.51
CA GLN A 44 -13.68 -1.13 -3.39
C GLN A 44 -13.16 -2.14 -4.43
N LYS A 45 -11.95 -1.90 -4.95
CA LYS A 45 -11.22 -2.81 -5.84
C LYS A 45 -9.88 -3.17 -5.20
N ASN A 46 -9.60 -4.47 -5.08
CA ASN A 46 -8.30 -4.97 -4.64
C ASN A 46 -7.76 -5.86 -5.75
N ILE A 47 -6.58 -5.54 -6.26
CA ILE A 47 -5.97 -6.22 -7.41
C ILE A 47 -4.60 -6.73 -6.97
N GLY A 48 -4.38 -8.04 -7.06
CA GLY A 48 -3.12 -8.68 -6.73
C GLY A 48 -2.49 -9.29 -7.98
N ILE A 49 -1.24 -8.94 -8.27
CA ILE A 49 -0.53 -9.42 -9.45
C ILE A 49 0.70 -10.20 -8.98
N ASP A 50 0.94 -11.37 -9.58
CA ASP A 50 2.16 -12.13 -9.36
C ASP A 50 2.47 -13.01 -10.57
N LEU A 51 3.76 -13.12 -10.93
CA LEU A 51 4.24 -14.08 -11.92
C LEU A 51 4.19 -15.52 -11.40
N ASN A 52 4.27 -15.70 -10.08
CA ASN A 52 4.22 -17.00 -9.44
C ASN A 52 2.78 -17.47 -9.30
N LYS A 53 2.36 -18.38 -10.19
CA LYS A 53 1.04 -19.02 -10.14
C LYS A 53 0.71 -19.61 -8.78
N LYS A 54 1.70 -20.11 -8.04
CA LYS A 54 1.49 -20.66 -6.69
C LYS A 54 1.02 -19.60 -5.71
N CYS A 55 1.58 -18.39 -5.77
CA CYS A 55 1.13 -17.26 -4.96
C CYS A 55 -0.34 -16.94 -5.23
N ILE A 56 -0.74 -16.96 -6.51
CA ILE A 56 -2.13 -16.73 -6.93
C ILE A 56 -3.06 -17.86 -6.42
N ASP A 57 -2.68 -19.12 -6.65
CA ASP A 57 -3.50 -20.28 -6.28
C ASP A 57 -3.68 -20.41 -4.74
N GLU A 58 -2.65 -20.04 -3.95
CA GLU A 58 -2.68 -20.10 -2.49
C GLU A 58 -3.27 -18.83 -1.84
N PHE A 59 -3.52 -17.76 -2.60
CA PHE A 59 -4.00 -16.50 -2.06
C PHE A 59 -5.50 -16.51 -1.79
N ASP A 60 -5.87 -16.81 -0.55
CA ASP A 60 -7.25 -16.73 -0.09
C ASP A 60 -7.62 -15.33 0.40
N TYR A 61 -8.26 -14.55 -0.48
CA TYR A 61 -8.97 -13.32 -0.12
C TYR A 61 -10.06 -13.02 -1.16
N ALA A 62 -11.30 -13.39 -0.85
CA ALA A 62 -12.44 -13.34 -1.79
C ALA A 62 -12.73 -11.96 -2.41
N ALA A 63 -12.30 -10.87 -1.78
CA ALA A 63 -12.49 -9.51 -2.27
C ALA A 63 -11.36 -9.03 -3.23
N ALA A 64 -10.38 -9.88 -3.53
CA ALA A 64 -9.31 -9.59 -4.48
C ALA A 64 -9.59 -10.19 -5.86
N SER A 65 -9.31 -9.40 -6.89
CA SER A 65 -9.10 -9.86 -8.25
C SER A 65 -7.63 -10.21 -8.42
N LEU A 66 -7.34 -11.46 -8.76
CA LEU A 66 -5.96 -11.96 -8.87
C LEU A 66 -5.57 -12.13 -10.33
N ILE A 67 -4.35 -11.72 -10.65
CA ILE A 67 -3.79 -11.76 -11.99
C ILE A 67 -2.47 -12.51 -11.92
N CYS A 68 -2.43 -13.69 -12.57
CA CYS A 68 -1.18 -14.41 -12.80
C CYS A 68 -0.52 -13.82 -14.05
N GLY A 69 0.46 -12.94 -13.88
CA GLY A 69 1.05 -12.22 -15.01
C GLY A 69 2.14 -11.24 -14.59
N ASP A 70 2.72 -10.58 -15.58
CA ASP A 70 3.75 -9.57 -15.37
C ASP A 70 3.13 -8.26 -14.86
N ALA A 71 3.69 -7.77 -13.76
CA ALA A 71 3.33 -6.51 -13.14
C ALA A 71 3.60 -5.32 -14.06
N PHE A 72 4.66 -5.38 -14.87
CA PHE A 72 5.08 -4.27 -15.73
C PHE A 72 4.05 -4.04 -16.82
N ASP A 73 3.67 -5.10 -17.52
CA ASP A 73 2.59 -5.09 -18.52
C ASP A 73 1.27 -4.62 -17.94
N TYR A 74 0.91 -5.11 -16.74
CA TYR A 74 -0.32 -4.68 -16.09
C TYR A 74 -0.31 -3.18 -15.79
N LEU A 75 0.75 -2.68 -15.15
CA LEU A 75 0.85 -1.28 -14.76
C LEU A 75 0.87 -0.33 -15.97
N ARG A 76 1.43 -0.76 -17.12
CA ARG A 76 1.42 0.03 -18.36
C ARG A 76 0.06 0.12 -19.03
N THR A 77 -0.74 -0.94 -18.92
CA THR A 77 -1.99 -1.08 -19.68
C THR A 77 -3.23 -0.80 -18.85
N HIS A 78 -3.09 -0.74 -17.53
CA HIS A 78 -4.20 -0.46 -16.62
C HIS A 78 -4.76 0.95 -16.83
N ASP A 79 -6.07 1.04 -16.94
CA ASP A 79 -6.79 2.32 -17.00
C ASP A 79 -6.92 2.91 -15.58
N PHE A 80 -6.02 3.83 -15.25
CA PHE A 80 -6.03 4.56 -13.98
C PHE A 80 -7.11 5.64 -13.92
N GLU A 81 -7.55 6.18 -15.06
CA GLU A 81 -8.53 7.27 -15.11
C GLU A 81 -9.92 6.79 -14.67
N SER A 82 -10.31 5.58 -15.06
CA SER A 82 -11.60 4.98 -14.67
C SER A 82 -11.54 4.19 -13.36
N SER A 83 -10.37 4.10 -12.72
CA SER A 83 -10.15 3.32 -11.50
C SER A 83 -10.34 4.11 -10.20
N GLY A 84 -10.77 5.38 -10.29
CA GLY A 84 -10.98 6.24 -9.12
C GLY A 84 -9.66 6.57 -8.43
N ARG A 85 -9.67 6.75 -7.10
CA ARG A 85 -8.41 6.99 -6.36
C ARG A 85 -7.64 5.69 -6.24
N THR A 86 -6.61 5.54 -7.05
CA THR A 86 -5.76 4.35 -7.07
C THR A 86 -4.52 4.55 -6.21
N VAL A 87 -4.14 3.48 -5.49
CA VAL A 87 -2.81 3.35 -4.92
C VAL A 87 -2.17 2.05 -5.39
N VAL A 88 -0.91 2.14 -5.81
CA VAL A 88 -0.07 1.00 -6.16
C VAL A 88 0.92 0.75 -5.03
N TYR A 89 1.00 -0.48 -4.54
CA TYR A 89 2.06 -0.96 -3.68
C TYR A 89 2.93 -1.95 -4.45
N ALA A 90 4.22 -1.64 -4.57
CA ALA A 90 5.22 -2.47 -5.21
C ALA A 90 6.25 -2.96 -4.18
N ASP A 91 6.52 -4.27 -4.18
CA ASP A 91 7.51 -4.92 -3.33
C ASP A 91 8.29 -5.94 -4.17
N PRO A 92 9.08 -5.46 -5.14
CA PRO A 92 9.74 -6.33 -6.10
C PRO A 92 10.77 -7.24 -5.43
N PRO A 93 11.16 -8.36 -6.07
CA PRO A 93 12.40 -9.06 -5.76
C PRO A 93 13.56 -8.06 -5.64
N TYR A 94 14.25 -8.02 -4.50
CA TYR A 94 15.31 -7.03 -4.27
C TYR A 94 16.56 -7.32 -5.09
N VAL A 95 17.26 -6.25 -5.47
CA VAL A 95 18.57 -6.30 -6.15
C VAL A 95 19.48 -7.33 -5.47
N PRO A 96 20.04 -8.30 -6.20
CA PRO A 96 20.80 -9.41 -5.62
C PRO A 96 21.91 -8.98 -4.65
N ASP A 97 22.63 -7.90 -4.96
CA ASP A 97 23.75 -7.38 -4.18
C ASP A 97 23.34 -6.82 -2.81
N THR A 98 22.06 -6.51 -2.62
CA THR A 98 21.53 -6.00 -1.35
C THR A 98 21.13 -7.12 -0.38
N ARG A 99 21.24 -8.40 -0.79
CA ARG A 99 20.76 -9.56 -0.04
C ARG A 99 21.90 -10.30 0.66
N THR A 100 21.67 -10.72 1.90
CA THR A 100 22.62 -11.57 2.64
C THR A 100 22.33 -13.07 2.56
N SER A 101 21.22 -13.48 1.96
CA SER A 101 20.90 -14.89 1.74
C SER A 101 21.01 -15.25 0.26
N SER A 102 21.65 -16.38 -0.04
CA SER A 102 21.71 -16.98 -1.39
C SER A 102 20.38 -17.56 -1.90
N ALA A 103 19.28 -17.34 -1.18
CA ALA A 103 17.97 -17.85 -1.53
C ALA A 103 17.36 -17.04 -2.67
N LYS A 104 17.28 -17.64 -3.85
CA LYS A 104 16.76 -17.03 -5.07
C LYS A 104 15.23 -16.88 -5.01
N TYR A 105 14.72 -15.77 -5.55
CA TYR A 105 13.31 -15.73 -5.92
C TYR A 105 13.11 -16.62 -7.15
N ASP A 106 11.92 -17.18 -7.35
CA ASP A 106 11.64 -17.99 -8.54
C ASP A 106 11.78 -17.15 -9.83
N TYR A 107 11.59 -15.82 -9.71
CA TYR A 107 11.80 -14.81 -10.75
C TYR A 107 12.63 -13.66 -10.16
N GLU A 108 13.87 -13.48 -10.63
CA GLU A 108 14.76 -12.39 -10.21
C GLU A 108 14.67 -11.21 -11.18
N LEU A 109 14.89 -10.00 -10.66
CA LEU A 109 15.01 -8.78 -11.46
C LEU A 109 16.49 -8.42 -11.63
N THR A 110 16.87 -8.09 -12.87
CA THR A 110 18.15 -7.47 -13.21
C THR A 110 18.16 -5.99 -12.85
N ASN A 111 19.33 -5.34 -12.91
CA ASN A 111 19.41 -3.90 -12.69
C ASN A 111 18.59 -3.14 -13.75
N GLU A 112 18.59 -3.63 -14.99
CA GLU A 112 17.80 -3.10 -16.10
C GLU A 112 16.29 -3.22 -15.82
N ASP A 113 15.83 -4.38 -15.30
CA ASP A 113 14.42 -4.55 -14.92
C ASP A 113 14.03 -3.60 -13.77
N HIS A 114 14.95 -3.34 -12.82
CA HIS A 114 14.71 -2.36 -11.76
C HIS A 114 14.61 -0.93 -12.31
N ILE A 115 15.44 -0.54 -13.28
CA ILE A 115 15.34 0.75 -13.97
C ILE A 115 13.96 0.87 -14.64
N GLU A 116 13.58 -0.14 -15.42
CA GLU A 116 12.30 -0.18 -16.13
C GLU A 116 11.11 -0.09 -15.15
N LEU A 117 11.17 -0.81 -14.03
CA LEU A 117 10.16 -0.71 -12.97
C LEU A 117 10.06 0.71 -12.43
N LEU A 118 11.19 1.34 -12.10
CA LEU A 118 11.22 2.69 -11.55
C LEU A 118 10.66 3.72 -12.54
N GLU A 119 11.00 3.60 -13.82
CA GLU A 119 10.42 4.44 -14.88
C GLU A 119 8.90 4.29 -14.97
N ILE A 120 8.38 3.05 -14.96
CA ILE A 120 6.95 2.79 -14.94
C ILE A 120 6.32 3.46 -13.72
N LEU A 121 6.81 3.15 -12.51
CA LEU A 121 6.23 3.64 -11.25
C LEU A 121 6.23 5.18 -11.16
N CYS A 122 7.28 5.84 -11.63
CA CYS A 122 7.37 7.30 -11.69
C CYS A 122 6.41 7.93 -12.71
N SER A 123 6.00 7.19 -13.74
CA SER A 123 5.06 7.68 -14.76
C SER A 123 3.58 7.51 -14.39
N LEU A 124 3.27 6.71 -13.36
CA LEU A 124 1.88 6.38 -13.02
C LEU A 124 1.11 7.61 -12.53
N PRO A 125 -0.12 7.86 -13.01
CA PRO A 125 -0.96 8.98 -12.61
C PRO A 125 -1.69 8.72 -11.27
N CYS A 126 -1.03 8.07 -10.31
CA CYS A 126 -1.62 7.68 -9.04
C CYS A 126 -0.62 7.72 -7.89
N TYR A 127 -1.09 7.43 -6.67
CA TYR A 127 -0.18 7.27 -5.53
C TYR A 127 0.55 5.94 -5.61
N VAL A 128 1.84 5.96 -5.31
CA VAL A 128 2.70 4.78 -5.35
C VAL A 128 3.49 4.66 -4.06
N LEU A 129 3.55 3.44 -3.53
CA LEU A 129 4.44 3.02 -2.45
C LEU A 129 5.36 1.92 -3.00
N LEU A 130 6.66 2.06 -2.79
CA LEU A 130 7.67 1.08 -3.18
C LEU A 130 8.47 0.64 -1.95
N SER A 131 8.55 -0.66 -1.71
CA SER A 131 9.41 -1.26 -0.67
C SER A 131 10.72 -1.75 -1.26
N GLY A 132 11.82 -1.60 -0.52
CA GLY A 132 13.14 -2.09 -0.95
C GLY A 132 14.27 -1.78 0.03
N TYR A 133 15.50 -1.92 -0.45
CA TYR A 133 16.72 -1.50 0.23
C TYR A 133 17.32 -0.29 -0.49
N ARG A 134 17.89 0.64 0.28
CA ARG A 134 18.67 1.77 -0.28
C ARG A 134 19.74 1.25 -1.23
N SER A 135 19.87 1.90 -2.38
CA SER A 135 20.90 1.67 -3.39
C SER A 135 21.06 2.93 -4.22
N ASP A 136 22.24 3.12 -4.83
CA ASP A 136 22.51 4.28 -5.69
C ASP A 136 21.46 4.41 -6.80
N LEU A 137 21.04 3.27 -7.36
CA LEU A 137 19.98 3.18 -8.37
C LEU A 137 18.66 3.80 -7.88
N TYR A 138 18.19 3.39 -6.70
CA TYR A 138 16.93 3.85 -6.14
C TYR A 138 17.02 5.30 -5.68
N ASP A 139 18.15 5.70 -5.08
CA ASP A 139 18.35 7.07 -4.60
C ASP A 139 18.40 8.08 -5.76
N GLU A 140 18.91 7.70 -6.93
CA GLU A 140 18.88 8.54 -8.14
C GLU A 140 17.47 8.72 -8.71
N HIS A 141 16.72 7.62 -8.87
CA HIS A 141 15.39 7.64 -9.51
C HIS A 141 14.28 8.18 -8.58
N LEU A 142 14.44 7.99 -7.27
CA LEU A 142 13.42 8.31 -6.26
C LEU A 142 13.81 9.54 -5.41
N LYS A 143 14.75 10.36 -5.87
CA LYS A 143 15.26 11.54 -5.14
C LYS A 143 14.17 12.51 -4.67
N ASP A 144 13.09 12.61 -5.44
CA ASP A 144 11.97 13.51 -5.17
C ASP A 144 10.83 12.83 -4.38
N TRP A 145 10.95 11.52 -4.14
CA TRP A 145 9.97 10.76 -3.36
C TRP A 145 10.27 10.90 -1.87
N TRP A 146 9.20 10.99 -1.08
CA TRP A 146 9.33 10.87 0.37
C TRP A 146 9.75 9.45 0.73
N SER A 147 10.57 9.27 1.76
CA SER A 147 10.97 7.93 2.19
C SER A 147 11.09 7.82 3.70
N ILE A 148 10.95 6.60 4.21
CA ILE A 148 11.18 6.24 5.61
C ILE A 148 11.90 4.92 5.71
N ASP A 149 12.92 4.89 6.56
CA ASP A 149 13.65 3.70 6.91
C ASP A 149 13.06 3.09 8.19
N PHE A 150 12.97 1.76 8.24
CA PHE A 150 12.47 1.05 9.41
C PHE A 150 13.23 -0.27 9.60
N GLN A 151 13.31 -0.71 10.86
CA GLN A 151 13.99 -1.95 11.21
C GLN A 151 13.02 -3.14 11.11
N CYS A 152 13.39 -4.14 10.33
CA CYS A 152 12.70 -5.42 10.27
C CYS A 152 13.58 -6.54 10.85
N MET A 153 12.96 -7.47 11.56
CA MET A 153 13.64 -8.64 12.09
C MET A 153 13.61 -9.77 11.06
N SER A 154 14.77 -10.12 10.51
CA SER A 154 14.93 -11.27 9.62
C SER A 154 15.55 -12.45 10.37
N ARG A 155 15.50 -13.65 9.77
CA ARG A 155 16.22 -14.84 10.30
C ARG A 155 17.73 -14.63 10.42
N GLY A 156 18.30 -13.68 9.66
CA GLY A 156 19.72 -13.34 9.65
C GLY A 156 20.05 -12.04 10.37
N GLY A 157 19.22 -11.60 11.32
CA GLY A 157 19.42 -10.38 12.12
C GLY A 157 18.54 -9.20 11.73
N VAL A 158 18.77 -8.06 12.39
CA VAL A 158 18.08 -6.80 12.11
C VAL A 158 18.48 -6.29 10.73
N ARG A 159 17.50 -5.91 9.91
CA ARG A 159 17.68 -5.31 8.59
C ARG A 159 16.99 -3.95 8.58
N THR A 160 17.57 -3.00 7.85
CA THR A 160 16.95 -1.71 7.59
C THR A 160 16.34 -1.77 6.19
N GLU A 161 15.02 -1.68 6.12
CA GLU A 161 14.28 -1.55 4.86
C GLU A 161 13.79 -0.11 4.72
N THR A 162 13.48 0.28 3.48
CA THR A 162 12.96 1.59 3.14
C THR A 162 11.64 1.44 2.40
N VAL A 163 10.67 2.31 2.71
CA VAL A 163 9.52 2.57 1.85
C VAL A 163 9.67 3.95 1.24
N TRP A 164 9.51 4.06 -0.08
CA TRP A 164 9.38 5.32 -0.81
C TRP A 164 7.93 5.56 -1.20
N CYS A 165 7.51 6.82 -1.17
CA CYS A 165 6.19 7.28 -1.59
C CYS A 165 6.33 8.48 -2.53
N ASN A 166 5.62 8.50 -3.66
CA ASN A 166 5.55 9.67 -4.55
C ASN A 166 4.69 10.82 -4.00
N PHE A 167 4.39 10.75 -2.71
CA PHE A 167 3.61 11.68 -1.93
C PHE A 167 4.15 11.71 -0.51
N LYS A 168 3.80 12.74 0.25
CA LYS A 168 4.17 12.81 1.67
C LYS A 168 3.03 12.28 2.56
N PRO A 169 3.24 11.15 3.27
CA PRO A 169 2.25 10.64 4.21
C PRO A 169 1.94 11.69 5.29
N GLY A 170 0.64 11.91 5.54
CA GLY A 170 0.18 12.93 6.47
C GLY A 170 -0.26 14.25 5.83
N ASP A 171 0.31 14.65 4.69
CA ASP A 171 -0.17 15.81 3.93
C ASP A 171 -1.44 15.45 3.13
N ILE A 172 -1.64 14.17 2.82
CA ILE A 172 -2.87 13.63 2.22
C ILE A 172 -3.95 13.53 3.31
N HIS A 173 -4.58 14.66 3.60
CA HIS A 173 -5.74 14.74 4.46
C HIS A 173 -7.02 14.55 3.64
N TYR A 174 -7.64 13.36 3.70
CA TYR A 174 -9.10 13.29 3.61
C TYR A 174 -9.68 13.35 5.02
N HIS A 175 -10.72 14.17 5.17
CA HIS A 175 -11.45 14.56 6.39
C HIS A 175 -11.94 13.38 7.25
N THR A 176 -11.88 12.16 6.72
CA THR A 176 -12.34 10.91 7.31
C THR A 176 -11.33 10.24 8.25
N PHE A 177 -10.03 10.52 8.12
CA PHE A 177 -8.99 9.91 8.97
C PHE A 177 -7.92 10.93 9.38
N ALA A 178 -8.33 11.98 10.09
CA ALA A 178 -7.39 12.83 10.79
C ALA A 178 -6.71 12.01 11.93
N GLY A 179 -5.41 12.26 12.18
CA GLY A 179 -4.69 11.62 13.29
C GLY A 179 -3.17 11.48 13.07
N THR A 180 -2.36 12.33 13.70
CA THR A 180 -0.88 12.32 13.52
C THR A 180 -0.18 11.15 14.22
N ASN A 181 -0.84 10.47 15.16
CA ASN A 181 -0.32 9.28 15.85
C ASN A 181 -1.46 8.33 16.30
N PHE A 182 -1.12 7.17 16.87
CA PHE A 182 -2.12 6.16 17.29
C PHE A 182 -3.17 6.74 18.25
N THR A 183 -2.74 7.55 19.22
CA THR A 183 -3.63 8.20 20.19
C THR A 183 -4.57 9.18 19.51
N ASP A 184 -4.09 9.96 18.55
CA ASP A 184 -4.89 10.93 17.82
C ASP A 184 -5.91 10.24 16.89
N ARG A 185 -5.50 9.15 16.21
CA ARG A 185 -6.41 8.29 15.43
C ARG A 185 -7.51 7.68 16.31
N GLN A 186 -7.17 7.20 17.51
CA GLN A 186 -8.16 6.70 18.48
C GLN A 186 -9.11 7.80 18.96
N ARG A 187 -8.59 9.00 19.23
CA ARG A 187 -9.40 10.17 19.61
C ARG A 187 -10.41 10.53 18.52
N ILE A 188 -9.96 10.56 17.26
CA ILE A 188 -10.77 10.95 16.12
C ILE A 188 -11.81 9.87 15.78
N LYS A 189 -11.43 8.60 15.83
CA LYS A 189 -12.37 7.46 15.71
C LYS A 189 -13.46 7.50 16.78
N ARG A 190 -13.10 7.74 18.05
CA ARG A 190 -14.06 7.87 19.17
C ARG A 190 -14.99 9.06 18.97
N LYS A 191 -14.46 10.20 18.49
CA LYS A 191 -15.26 11.38 18.16
C LYS A 191 -16.26 11.06 17.04
N ALA A 192 -15.83 10.48 15.93
CA ALA A 192 -16.70 10.09 14.82
C ALA A 192 -17.81 9.11 15.26
N ALA A 193 -17.45 8.06 16.01
CA ALA A 193 -18.42 7.09 16.52
C ALA A 193 -19.47 7.74 17.45
N ARG A 194 -19.04 8.70 18.31
CA ARG A 194 -19.97 9.45 19.16
C ARG A 194 -20.93 10.31 18.34
N TRP A 195 -20.44 11.02 17.33
CA TRP A 195 -21.29 11.80 16.43
C TRP A 195 -22.28 10.93 15.67
N ALA A 196 -21.85 9.77 15.16
CA ALA A 196 -22.73 8.81 14.49
C ALA A 196 -23.82 8.27 15.44
N ASN A 197 -23.46 7.91 16.68
CA ASN A 197 -24.43 7.46 17.67
C ASN A 197 -25.43 8.57 18.05
N ASN A 198 -24.95 9.79 18.27
CA ASN A 198 -25.80 10.94 18.56
C ASN A 198 -26.76 11.22 17.40
N PHE A 199 -26.27 11.23 16.16
CA PHE A 199 -27.10 11.40 14.96
C PHE A 199 -28.13 10.28 14.82
N LYS A 200 -27.74 9.02 15.08
CA LYS A 200 -28.64 7.87 15.02
C LYS A 200 -29.78 7.96 16.05
N SER A 201 -29.54 8.54 17.23
CA SER A 201 -30.56 8.74 18.27
C SER A 201 -31.55 9.87 17.99
N LEU A 202 -31.29 10.74 17.01
CA LEU A 202 -32.19 11.85 16.70
C LEU A 202 -33.50 11.38 16.05
N PRO A 203 -34.62 12.08 16.28
CA PRO A 203 -35.86 11.90 15.52
C PRO A 203 -35.66 12.14 14.00
N PRO A 204 -36.49 11.56 13.13
CA PRO A 204 -36.31 11.66 11.67
C PRO A 204 -36.24 13.09 11.13
N GLY A 205 -37.08 14.01 11.63
CA GLY A 205 -37.07 15.42 11.22
C GLY A 205 -35.77 16.14 11.59
N GLU A 206 -35.24 15.88 12.78
CA GLU A 206 -33.96 16.44 13.23
C GLU A 206 -32.78 15.88 12.44
N LYS A 207 -32.81 14.58 12.09
CA LYS A 207 -31.81 13.97 11.20
C LYS A 207 -31.75 14.68 9.84
N GLN A 208 -32.90 14.95 9.24
CA GLN A 208 -32.98 15.65 7.95
C GLN A 208 -32.46 17.08 8.07
N ALA A 209 -32.82 17.81 9.13
CA ALA A 209 -32.34 19.17 9.36
C ALA A 209 -30.81 19.21 9.56
N VAL A 210 -30.25 18.31 10.39
CA VAL A 210 -28.81 18.22 10.61
C VAL A 210 -28.08 17.81 9.32
N LEU A 211 -28.61 16.85 8.56
CA LEU A 211 -28.02 16.46 7.28
C LEU A 211 -28.02 17.61 6.27
N SER A 212 -29.13 18.35 6.16
CA SER A 212 -29.23 19.53 5.30
C SER A 212 -28.23 20.62 5.70
N ALA A 213 -28.09 20.89 7.01
CA ALA A 213 -27.14 21.89 7.51
C ALA A 213 -25.69 21.48 7.23
N ILE A 214 -25.35 20.19 7.39
CA ILE A 214 -24.02 19.66 7.06
C ILE A 214 -23.75 19.81 5.55
N LEU A 215 -24.70 19.43 4.70
CA LEU A 215 -24.57 19.53 3.24
C LEU A 215 -24.41 20.97 2.74
N GLN A 216 -24.94 21.96 3.47
CA GLN A 216 -24.75 23.39 3.18
C GLN A 216 -23.41 23.95 3.67
N SER A 217 -22.71 23.22 4.54
CA SER A 217 -21.44 23.64 5.17
C SER A 217 -20.20 22.98 4.57
N LEU A 218 -20.39 22.10 3.59
CA LEU A 218 -19.36 21.47 2.75
C LEU A 218 -19.17 22.28 1.47
#